data_AF-A0A963E1A5-F1
#
_entry.id   AF-A0A963E1A5-F1
#
_cell.length_a   1.000
_cell.length_b   1.000
_cell.length_c   1.000
_cell.angle_alpha   90.00
_cell.angle_beta   90.00
_cell.angle_gamma   90.00
#
_symmetry.space_group_name_H-M   'P 1'
#
loop_
_entity.id
_entity.type
_entity.pdbx_description
1 polymer ?
#
loop_
_entity_poly.entity_id
_entity_poly.type
_entity_poly.pdbx_seq_one_letter_code
_entity_poly.pdbx_strand_id
1 'polypeptide(L)'
;MLNRLRVWRERGWTEIDATAYAAAWQRYGGSVFTHPVVVERLAALAGIPVRYLACFSGEQLLAAIPCWGPYLALSKEVLKKRRQRGLFDLGNAEVILPIAAQACVPVRQRMRYVSELNAGRISGLRTQPEGLALARPPED
;
A
#
# COMPACT_ATOMS: atom_id res chain seq x y z
N MET A 1 11.63 -1.84 22.23
CA MET A 1 10.87 -2.91 21.51
C MET A 1 10.34 -2.49 20.14
N LEU A 2 9.73 -1.30 20.00
CA LEU A 2 9.13 -0.83 18.73
C LEU A 2 10.11 -0.82 17.53
N ASN A 3 11.38 -0.50 17.77
CA ASN A 3 12.39 -0.44 16.71
C ASN A 3 12.74 -1.83 16.14
N ARG A 4 12.82 -2.87 16.99
CA ARG A 4 13.09 -4.26 16.53
C ARG A 4 11.95 -4.80 15.67
N LEU A 5 10.70 -4.50 16.03
CA LEU A 5 9.52 -4.86 15.24
C LEU A 5 9.48 -4.14 13.89
N ARG A 6 9.94 -2.88 13.85
CA ARG A 6 10.08 -2.11 12.60
C ARG A 6 11.15 -2.72 11.71
N VAL A 7 12.35 -2.97 12.24
CA VAL A 7 13.47 -3.56 11.49
C VAL A 7 13.09 -4.92 10.90
N TRP A 8 12.40 -5.77 11.66
CA TRP A 8 11.91 -7.05 11.14
C TRP A 8 10.85 -6.88 10.03
N ARG A 9 9.87 -5.99 10.23
CA ARG A 9 8.80 -5.73 9.26
C ARG A 9 9.35 -5.17 7.95
N GLU A 10 10.29 -4.23 8.04
CA GLU A 10 10.89 -3.50 6.92
C GLU A 10 12.16 -4.21 6.40
N ARG A 11 12.44 -5.46 6.81
CA ARG A 11 13.58 -6.21 6.28
C ARG A 11 13.41 -6.45 4.77
N GLY A 12 14.41 -6.00 4.01
CA GLY A 12 14.40 -6.02 2.53
C GLY A 12 13.77 -4.78 1.90
N TRP A 13 13.37 -3.80 2.73
CA TRP A 13 12.83 -2.53 2.31
C TRP A 13 13.75 -1.39 2.75
N THR A 14 13.96 -0.44 1.84
CA THR A 14 14.74 0.78 2.06
C THR A 14 13.83 1.99 1.97
N GLU A 15 14.03 2.97 2.84
CA GLU A 15 13.25 4.21 2.80
C GLU A 15 13.65 5.05 1.58
N ILE A 16 12.64 5.55 0.86
CA ILE A 16 12.80 6.39 -0.32
C ILE A 16 11.89 7.63 -0.19
N ASP A 17 12.13 8.63 -1.02
CA ASP A 17 11.27 9.82 -1.06
C ASP A 17 10.00 9.60 -1.90
N ALA A 18 9.10 10.59 -1.85
CA ALA A 18 7.83 10.57 -2.58
C ALA A 18 8.03 10.57 -4.11
N THR A 19 9.12 11.19 -4.60
CA THR A 19 9.44 11.28 -6.03
C THR A 19 9.84 9.91 -6.58
N ALA A 20 10.71 9.20 -5.87
CA ALA A 20 11.11 7.84 -6.18
C ALA A 20 9.91 6.88 -6.11
N TYR A 21 9.01 7.08 -5.15
CA TYR A 21 7.76 6.32 -5.09
C TYR A 21 6.87 6.57 -6.30
N ALA A 22 6.73 7.83 -6.71
CA ALA A 22 5.95 8.19 -7.89
C ALA A 22 6.55 7.58 -9.15
N ALA A 23 7.87 7.59 -9.29
CA ALA A 23 8.56 6.92 -10.40
C ALA A 23 8.32 5.40 -10.39
N ALA A 24 8.32 4.76 -9.22
CA ALA A 24 7.98 3.35 -9.07
C ALA A 24 6.56 3.05 -9.56
N TRP A 25 5.61 3.88 -9.15
CA TRP A 25 4.20 3.76 -9.54
C TRP A 25 4.00 3.99 -11.03
N GLN A 26 4.65 4.99 -11.63
CA GLN A 26 4.61 5.22 -13.07
C GLN A 26 5.19 4.04 -13.86
N ARG A 27 6.24 3.39 -13.33
CA ARG A 27 6.92 2.27 -13.99
C ARG A 27 6.15 0.95 -13.91
N TYR A 28 5.61 0.62 -12.74
CA TYR A 28 5.00 -0.70 -12.48
C TYR A 28 3.48 -0.66 -12.35
N GLY A 29 2.90 0.52 -12.41
CA GLY A 29 1.47 0.74 -12.21
C GLY A 29 1.05 0.59 -10.75
N GLY A 30 -0.26 0.62 -10.55
CA GLY A 30 -0.88 0.43 -9.25
C GLY A 30 -2.35 0.83 -9.31
N SER A 31 -2.99 0.78 -8.15
CA SER A 31 -4.39 1.16 -7.98
C SER A 31 -4.54 2.63 -7.64
N VAL A 32 -5.77 3.16 -7.69
CA VAL A 32 -6.11 4.48 -7.14
C VAL A 32 -5.67 4.60 -5.68
N PHE A 33 -5.81 3.53 -4.89
CA PHE A 33 -5.44 3.48 -3.48
C PHE A 33 -3.94 3.72 -3.24
N THR A 34 -3.10 3.35 -4.21
CA THR A 34 -1.64 3.52 -4.17
C THR A 34 -1.15 4.65 -5.08
N HIS A 35 -2.05 5.39 -5.73
CA HIS A 35 -1.66 6.47 -6.62
C HIS A 35 -0.94 7.58 -5.84
N PRO A 36 0.26 8.06 -6.28
CA PRO A 36 1.09 9.00 -5.51
C PRO A 36 0.33 10.26 -5.08
N VAL A 37 -0.43 10.88 -5.99
CA VAL A 37 -1.22 12.09 -5.70
C VAL A 37 -2.36 11.79 -4.72
N VAL A 38 -3.02 10.63 -4.81
CA VAL A 38 -4.12 10.27 -3.90
C VAL A 38 -3.56 10.05 -2.50
N VAL A 39 -2.46 9.31 -2.39
CA VAL A 39 -1.73 9.08 -1.14
C VAL A 39 -1.30 10.40 -0.52
N GLU A 40 -0.66 11.28 -1.28
CA GLU A 40 -0.19 12.59 -0.80
C GLU A 40 -1.36 13.44 -0.27
N ARG A 41 -2.41 13.64 -1.09
CA ARG A 41 -3.51 14.54 -0.75
C ARG A 41 -4.33 14.04 0.44
N LEU A 42 -4.67 12.75 0.47
CA LEU A 42 -5.44 12.19 1.57
C LEU A 42 -4.61 12.06 2.85
N ALA A 43 -3.29 11.86 2.74
CA ALA A 43 -2.42 11.88 3.90
C ALA A 43 -2.22 13.28 4.48
N ALA A 44 -2.11 14.29 3.62
CA ALA A 44 -2.12 15.70 4.04
C ALA A 44 -3.43 16.04 4.76
N LEU A 45 -4.58 15.63 4.20
CA LEU A 45 -5.90 15.81 4.82
C LEU A 45 -5.98 15.14 6.21
N ALA A 46 -5.41 13.94 6.36
CA ALA A 46 -5.36 13.23 7.63
C ALA A 46 -4.31 13.75 8.63
N GLY A 47 -3.39 14.62 8.18
CA GLY A 47 -2.26 15.05 8.99
C GLY A 47 -1.34 13.89 9.40
N ILE A 48 -1.21 12.87 8.54
CA ILE A 48 -0.40 11.67 8.82
C ILE A 48 0.75 11.60 7.80
N PRO A 49 2.01 11.78 8.21
CA PRO A 49 3.13 11.69 7.28
C PRO A 49 3.23 10.28 6.69
N VAL A 50 3.47 10.21 5.39
CA VAL A 50 3.67 8.95 4.66
C VAL A 50 5.16 8.63 4.64
N ARG A 51 5.49 7.38 4.96
CA ARG A 51 6.83 6.84 4.69
C ARG A 51 6.76 5.97 3.45
N TYR A 52 7.63 6.21 2.49
CA TYR A 52 7.72 5.41 1.29
C TYR A 52 8.88 4.43 1.43
N LEU A 53 8.61 3.17 1.09
CA LEU A 53 9.60 2.12 1.13
C LEU A 53 9.73 1.50 -0.26
N ALA A 54 10.94 1.11 -0.63
CA ALA A 54 11.24 0.39 -1.85
C ALA A 54 12.02 -0.90 -1.56
N CYS A 55 11.73 -1.94 -2.35
CA CYS A 55 12.47 -3.19 -2.35
C CYS A 55 13.35 -3.22 -3.61
N PHE A 56 14.62 -3.59 -3.44
CA PHE A 56 15.61 -3.61 -4.50
C PHE A 56 16.25 -5.00 -4.62
N SER A 57 16.69 -5.33 -5.84
CA SER A 57 17.66 -6.40 -6.11
C SER A 57 18.86 -5.77 -6.82
N GLY A 58 19.94 -5.56 -6.08
CA GLY A 58 21.04 -4.70 -6.55
C GLY A 58 20.54 -3.27 -6.73
N GLU A 59 20.77 -2.69 -7.91
CA GLU A 59 20.29 -1.35 -8.27
C GLU A 59 18.87 -1.36 -8.86
N GLN A 60 18.33 -2.55 -9.14
CA GLN A 60 17.01 -2.66 -9.74
C GLN A 60 15.92 -2.51 -8.67
N LEU A 61 15.09 -1.47 -8.82
CA LEU A 61 13.85 -1.33 -8.08
C LEU A 61 12.89 -2.48 -8.44
N LEU A 62 12.41 -3.21 -7.45
CA LEU A 62 11.46 -4.32 -7.64
C LEU A 62 10.05 -3.96 -7.20
N ALA A 63 9.91 -3.19 -6.12
CA ALA A 63 8.61 -2.83 -5.60
C ALA A 63 8.67 -1.53 -4.79
N ALA A 64 7.54 -0.86 -4.61
CA ALA A 64 7.40 0.25 -3.67
C ALA A 64 6.08 0.19 -2.88
N ILE A 65 6.07 0.74 -1.66
CA ILE A 65 4.89 0.74 -0.79
C ILE A 65 4.83 2.02 0.07
N PRO A 66 3.68 2.72 0.12
CA PRO A 66 3.46 3.83 1.04
C PRO A 66 2.94 3.31 2.39
N CYS A 67 3.51 3.77 3.49
CA CYS A 67 3.26 3.22 4.82
C CYS A 67 2.79 4.27 5.83
N TRP A 68 1.81 3.88 6.65
CA TRP A 68 1.49 4.49 7.94
C TRP A 68 1.85 3.51 9.06
N GLY A 69 3.13 3.55 9.46
CA GLY A 69 3.68 2.61 10.44
C GLY A 69 3.56 1.17 9.96
N PRO A 70 2.84 0.27 10.65
CA PRO A 70 2.67 -1.12 10.22
C PRO A 70 1.52 -1.31 9.20
N TYR A 71 0.86 -0.26 8.74
CA TYR A 71 -0.24 -0.32 7.78
C TYR A 71 0.17 0.28 6.44
N LEU A 72 -0.47 -0.16 5.35
CA LEU A 72 -0.51 0.61 4.12
C LEU A 72 -1.06 2.02 4.41
N ALA A 73 -0.50 3.04 3.76
CA ALA A 73 -1.05 4.39 3.82
C ALA A 73 -2.54 4.38 3.44
N LEU A 74 -3.32 5.34 3.97
CA LEU A 74 -4.78 5.43 3.76
C LEU A 74 -5.61 4.31 4.42
N SER A 75 -5.00 3.47 5.26
CA SER A 75 -5.72 2.42 5.98
C SER A 75 -6.81 2.98 6.90
N LYS A 76 -8.05 2.50 6.71
CA LYS A 76 -9.21 2.79 7.57
C LYS A 76 -8.96 2.43 9.04
N GLU A 77 -8.15 1.41 9.31
CA GLU A 77 -7.77 1.03 10.67
C GLU A 77 -6.93 2.11 11.37
N VAL A 78 -6.05 2.80 10.63
CA VAL A 78 -5.24 3.91 11.16
C VAL A 78 -6.13 5.12 11.45
N LEU A 79 -7.04 5.48 10.53
CA LEU A 79 -7.99 6.58 10.75
C LEU A 79 -8.86 6.33 11.97
N LYS A 80 -9.39 5.11 12.14
CA LYS A 80 -10.16 4.71 13.33
C LYS A 80 -9.34 4.88 14.61
N LYS A 81 -8.08 4.46 14.62
CA LYS A 81 -7.17 4.59 15.78
C LYS A 81 -6.86 6.04 16.14
N ARG A 82 -6.84 6.94 15.15
CA ARG A 82 -6.64 8.39 15.36
C ARG A 82 -7.94 9.16 15.58
N ARG A 83 -9.08 8.47 15.75
CA ARG A 83 -10.42 9.07 15.90
C ARG A 83 -10.84 9.95 14.70
N GLN A 84 -10.24 9.74 13.53
CA GLN A 84 -10.55 10.42 12.27
C GLN A 84 -11.43 9.55 11.36
N ARG A 85 -12.35 8.77 11.95
CA ARG A 85 -13.25 7.90 11.18
C ARG A 85 -14.14 8.77 10.29
N GLY A 86 -14.27 8.41 9.01
CA GLY A 86 -15.11 9.13 8.06
C GLY A 86 -14.45 10.35 7.41
N LEU A 87 -13.18 10.63 7.71
CA LEU A 87 -12.44 11.72 7.05
C LEU A 87 -12.39 11.54 5.52
N PHE A 88 -12.28 10.29 5.08
CA PHE A 88 -12.55 9.83 3.73
C PHE A 88 -12.93 8.34 3.78
N ASP A 89 -13.62 7.85 2.76
CA ASP A 89 -13.88 6.43 2.57
C ASP A 89 -13.54 6.03 1.14
N LEU A 90 -12.59 5.12 0.99
CA LEU A 90 -12.22 4.52 -0.29
C LEU A 90 -12.98 3.20 -0.52
N GLY A 91 -13.93 2.86 0.36
CA GLY A 91 -14.65 1.59 0.30
C GLY A 91 -13.72 0.39 0.40
N ASN A 92 -14.09 -0.69 -0.29
CA ASN A 92 -13.26 -1.88 -0.47
C ASN A 92 -12.48 -1.78 -1.79
N ALA A 93 -11.87 -0.61 -2.03
CA ALA A 93 -11.05 -0.40 -3.22
C ALA A 93 -9.95 -1.45 -3.30
N GLU A 94 -9.74 -1.95 -4.51
CA GLU A 94 -8.68 -2.89 -4.81
C GLU A 94 -7.31 -2.22 -4.59
N VAL A 95 -6.42 -2.95 -3.94
CA VAL A 95 -5.03 -2.54 -3.69
C VAL A 95 -4.14 -3.26 -4.68
N ILE A 96 -3.51 -2.47 -5.55
CA ILE A 96 -2.41 -2.91 -6.41
C ILE A 96 -1.16 -2.12 -6.04
N LEU A 97 -0.13 -2.82 -5.58
CA LEU A 97 1.18 -2.24 -5.30
C LEU A 97 2.01 -2.16 -6.59
N PRO A 98 2.85 -1.11 -6.75
CA PRO A 98 3.84 -1.07 -7.83
C PRO A 98 4.89 -2.14 -7.58
N ILE A 99 4.77 -3.27 -8.29
CA ILE A 99 5.69 -4.41 -8.20
C ILE A 99 6.04 -4.86 -9.62
N ALA A 100 7.32 -5.04 -9.89
CA ALA A 100 7.81 -5.59 -11.15
C ALA A 100 7.18 -6.97 -11.42
N ALA A 101 6.84 -7.23 -12.69
CA ALA A 101 6.03 -8.38 -13.07
C ALA A 101 6.60 -9.73 -12.63
N GLN A 102 7.94 -9.82 -12.62
CA GLN A 102 8.75 -10.99 -12.28
C GLN A 102 9.22 -11.05 -10.82
N ALA A 103 8.89 -10.04 -10.02
CA ALA A 103 9.35 -9.96 -8.63
C ALA A 103 8.36 -10.65 -7.68
N CYS A 104 8.90 -11.30 -6.65
CA CYS A 104 8.14 -11.72 -5.47
C CYS A 104 8.76 -11.08 -4.23
N VAL A 105 8.03 -10.15 -3.61
CA VAL A 105 8.54 -9.36 -2.49
C VAL A 105 7.81 -9.70 -1.18
N PRO A 106 8.49 -9.61 -0.02
CA PRO A 106 7.84 -9.81 1.26
C PRO A 106 7.15 -8.53 1.73
N VAL A 107 5.82 -8.53 1.79
CA VAL A 107 5.05 -7.44 2.37
C VAL A 107 4.58 -7.84 3.76
N ARG A 108 5.00 -7.10 4.78
CA ARG A 108 4.66 -7.36 6.19
C ARG A 108 3.79 -6.25 6.79
N GLN A 109 3.51 -5.21 6.01
CA GLN A 109 2.54 -4.18 6.32
C GLN A 109 1.13 -4.76 6.18
N ARG A 110 0.23 -4.33 7.06
CA ARG A 110 -1.18 -4.71 7.01
C ARG A 110 -1.85 -3.96 5.86
N MET A 111 -2.41 -4.73 4.94
CA MET A 111 -3.23 -4.29 3.82
C MET A 111 -4.39 -5.28 3.64
N ARG A 112 -5.45 -4.81 3.00
CA ARG A 112 -6.66 -5.59 2.67
C ARG A 112 -6.98 -5.32 1.21
N TYR A 113 -7.81 -6.18 0.61
CA TYR A 113 -8.32 -6.01 -0.76
C TYR A 113 -7.19 -6.05 -1.81
N VAL A 114 -6.15 -6.86 -1.57
CA VAL A 114 -5.03 -7.01 -2.51
C VAL A 114 -5.54 -7.70 -3.78
N SER A 115 -5.26 -7.08 -4.92
CA SER A 115 -5.62 -7.60 -6.24
C SER A 115 -5.01 -8.97 -6.52
N GLU A 116 -5.71 -9.78 -7.32
CA GLU A 116 -5.14 -10.97 -7.94
C GLU A 116 -3.90 -10.64 -8.79
N LEU A 117 -3.82 -9.43 -9.34
CA LEU A 117 -2.64 -8.95 -10.06
C LEU A 117 -1.37 -8.93 -9.19
N ASN A 118 -1.49 -8.85 -7.86
CA ASN A 118 -0.36 -8.97 -6.94
C ASN A 118 -0.27 -10.33 -6.23
N ALA A 119 -1.23 -11.24 -6.42
CA ALA A 119 -1.30 -12.51 -5.67
C ALA A 119 -0.03 -13.38 -5.81
N GLY A 120 0.57 -13.42 -7.00
CA GLY A 120 1.83 -14.12 -7.25
C GLY A 120 3.11 -13.33 -6.95
N ARG A 121 2.98 -12.03 -6.60
CA ARG A 121 4.09 -11.08 -6.46
C ARG A 121 4.36 -10.68 -5.02
N ILE A 122 3.49 -11.10 -4.10
CA ILE A 122 3.58 -10.81 -2.67
C ILE A 122 3.58 -12.13 -1.91
N SER A 123 4.64 -12.35 -1.14
CA SER A 123 4.72 -13.54 -0.28
C SER A 123 3.88 -13.38 1.00
N GLY A 124 3.24 -14.47 1.43
CA GLY A 124 2.53 -14.53 2.71
C GLY A 124 1.12 -13.93 2.72
N LEU A 125 0.51 -13.71 1.54
CA LEU A 125 -0.90 -13.34 1.43
C LEU A 125 -1.79 -14.42 2.05
N ARG A 126 -2.90 -13.98 2.65
CA ARG A 126 -3.91 -14.84 3.25
C ARG A 126 -5.27 -14.45 2.70
N THR A 127 -6.13 -15.44 2.47
CA THR A 127 -7.52 -15.22 2.08
C THR A 127 -8.24 -14.39 3.14
N GLN A 128 -9.02 -13.42 2.67
CA GLN A 128 -9.85 -12.57 3.52
C GLN A 128 -11.33 -12.97 3.39
N PRO A 129 -12.13 -12.84 4.46
CA PRO A 129 -13.56 -13.14 4.41
C PRO A 129 -14.36 -12.06 3.67
N GLU A 130 -13.85 -10.83 3.57
CA GLU A 130 -14.52 -9.73 2.89
C GLU A 130 -14.19 -9.67 1.38
N GLY A 131 -15.21 -9.45 0.53
CA GLY A 131 -15.04 -9.30 -0.92
C GLY A 131 -14.63 -7.89 -1.38
N LEU A 132 -14.06 -7.80 -2.58
CA LEU A 132 -13.78 -6.53 -3.28
C LEU A 132 -15.09 -5.78 -3.58
N ALA A 133 -15.02 -4.45 -3.68
CA ALA A 133 -16.16 -3.67 -4.15
C ALA A 133 -16.44 -3.97 -5.63
N LEU A 134 -17.54 -4.67 -5.91
CA LEU A 134 -18.03 -4.89 -7.28
C LEU A 134 -18.96 -3.74 -7.68
N ALA A 135 -18.82 -3.25 -8.91
CA ALA A 135 -19.79 -2.31 -9.48
C ALA A 135 -21.17 -2.97 -9.47
N ARG A 136 -22.18 -2.28 -8.92
CA ARG A 136 -23.56 -2.69 -9.11
C ARG A 136 -23.91 -2.48 -10.59
N PRO A 137 -24.74 -3.35 -11.20
CA PRO A 137 -25.30 -3.05 -12.51
C PRO A 137 -26.02 -1.68 -12.45
N PRO A 138 -25.95 -0.87 -13.51
CA PRO A 138 -26.74 0.36 -13.60
C PRO A 138 -28.23 0.02 -13.44
N GLU A 139 -28.99 0.93 -12.83
CA GLU A 139 -30.45 0.83 -12.75
C GLU A 139 -31.04 0.94 -14.18
N ASP A 140 -32.05 0.12 -14.49
CA ASP A 140 -32.80 0.15 -15.76
C ASP A 140 -33.63 1.44 -15.91
#